data_AF-A0A1C6WFB9-F1
#
_entry.id   AF-A0A1C6WFB9-F1
#
_cell.length_a   1.000
_cell.length_b   1.000
_cell.length_c   1.000
_cell.angle_alpha   90.00
_cell.angle_beta   90.00
_cell.angle_gamma   90.00
#
_symmetry.space_group_name_H-M   'P 1'
#
loop_
_entity.id
_entity.type
_entity.pdbx_description
1 polymer ?
#
loop_
_entity_poly.entity_id
_entity_poly.type
_entity_poly.pdbx_seq_one_letter_code
_entity_poly.pdbx_strand_id
1 'polypeptide(L)'
;ISENKTIIAMTSADIDDHNPYIKKYKNKIVKSANLFKTDIDSEDDIRRGELQKVFINLAGYLIEKKGENLEITYVESIEGHSTF
;
A
#
# COMPACT_ATOMS: atom_id res chain seq x y z
N ILE A 1 -10.36 -12.42 13.60
CA ILE A 1 -10.38 -13.23 12.37
C ILE A 1 -10.88 -14.62 12.75
N SER A 2 -11.75 -15.23 11.95
CA SER A 2 -12.40 -16.53 12.23
C SER A 2 -12.05 -17.56 11.16
N GLU A 3 -12.29 -18.84 11.39
CA GLU A 3 -11.98 -19.93 10.45
C GLU A 3 -12.41 -19.64 8.99
N ASN A 4 -13.61 -19.07 8.80
CA ASN A 4 -14.17 -18.76 7.48
C ASN A 4 -13.89 -17.34 6.97
N LYS A 5 -13.05 -16.54 7.66
CA LYS A 5 -12.76 -15.16 7.27
C LYS A 5 -11.26 -14.96 7.20
N THR A 6 -10.77 -14.48 6.06
CA THR A 6 -9.38 -14.07 5.88
C THR A 6 -9.35 -12.58 5.58
N ILE A 7 -8.43 -11.87 6.23
CA ILE A 7 -8.14 -10.47 5.92
C ILE A 7 -6.73 -10.41 5.36
N ILE A 8 -6.58 -9.86 4.17
CA ILE A 8 -5.29 -9.47 3.59
C ILE A 8 -5.25 -7.96 3.63
N ALA A 9 -4.28 -7.38 4.33
CA ALA A 9 -4.09 -5.94 4.40
C ALA A 9 -2.68 -5.59 3.95
N MET A 10 -2.56 -4.52 3.17
CA MET A 10 -1.31 -4.01 2.62
C MET A 10 -1.29 -2.49 2.66
N THR A 11 -0.08 -1.94 2.71
CA THR A 11 0.16 -0.50 2.68
C THR A 11 1.59 -0.23 2.19
N SER A 12 1.82 0.97 1.65
CA SER A 12 3.17 1.40 1.28
C SER A 12 4.06 1.55 2.51
N ALA A 13 5.27 1.01 2.40
CA ALA A 13 6.38 1.22 3.33
C ALA A 13 7.03 2.61 3.13
N ASP A 14 7.82 3.04 4.12
CA ASP A 14 8.71 4.21 3.99
C ASP A 14 9.98 3.77 3.27
N ILE A 15 9.95 3.83 1.93
CA ILE A 15 11.06 3.43 1.07
C ILE A 15 11.99 4.61 0.83
N ASP A 16 13.28 4.43 1.14
CA ASP A 16 14.34 5.29 0.60
C ASP A 16 14.82 4.69 -0.73
N ASP A 17 14.42 5.33 -1.82
CA ASP A 17 14.77 4.93 -3.19
C ASP A 17 15.74 5.90 -3.83
N HIS A 18 16.46 6.69 -3.01
CA HIS A 18 17.48 7.62 -3.46
C HIS A 18 17.00 8.70 -4.45
N ASN A 19 15.69 8.95 -4.53
CA ASN A 19 15.14 10.02 -5.34
C ASN A 19 15.05 11.33 -4.54
N PRO A 20 15.85 12.36 -4.85
CA PRO A 20 15.87 13.62 -4.10
C PRO A 20 14.71 14.57 -4.47
N TYR A 21 13.98 14.30 -5.56
CA TYR A 21 12.98 15.20 -6.13
C TYR A 21 11.56 14.94 -5.61
N ILE A 22 11.28 13.74 -5.10
CA ILE A 22 9.94 13.35 -4.68
C ILE A 22 9.68 13.72 -3.21
N LYS A 23 8.49 14.28 -2.95
CA LYS A 23 8.02 14.58 -1.61
C LYS A 23 7.87 13.29 -0.80
N LYS A 24 8.40 13.28 0.42
CA LYS A 24 8.22 12.16 1.35
C LYS A 24 6.74 11.93 1.66
N TYR A 25 6.28 10.72 1.37
CA TYR A 25 4.96 10.24 1.74
C TYR A 25 4.91 9.93 3.24
N LYS A 26 3.73 10.13 3.85
CA LYS A 26 3.43 9.67 5.21
C LYS A 26 2.05 9.07 5.23
N ASN A 27 1.96 7.82 5.69
CA ASN A 27 0.70 7.15 5.83
C ASN A 27 -0.10 7.73 7.00
N LYS A 28 -1.32 8.19 6.70
CA LYS A 28 -2.24 8.80 7.68
C LYS A 28 -3.15 7.78 8.37
N ILE A 29 -3.37 6.61 7.77
CA ILE A 29 -4.24 5.54 8.28
C ILE A 29 -3.43 4.56 9.11
N VAL A 30 -2.45 3.88 8.50
CA VAL A 30 -1.59 2.89 9.16
C VAL A 30 -0.32 3.61 9.64
N LYS A 31 -0.43 4.38 10.73
CA LYS A 31 0.68 5.23 11.22
C LYS A 31 1.95 4.44 11.56
N SER A 32 1.81 3.19 11.99
CA SER A 32 2.93 2.28 12.27
C SER A 32 3.75 1.93 11.03
N ALA A 33 3.17 1.99 9.83
CA ALA A 33 3.89 1.74 8.58
C ALA A 33 5.01 2.76 8.34
N ASN A 34 4.87 3.99 8.85
CA ASN A 34 5.91 5.02 8.77
C ASN A 34 7.18 4.69 9.59
N LEU A 35 7.13 3.65 10.44
CA LEU A 35 8.30 3.15 11.17
C LEU A 35 9.08 2.11 10.36
N PHE A 36 8.45 1.49 9.36
CA PHE A 36 9.08 0.49 8.52
C PHE A 36 9.84 1.18 7.40
N LYS A 37 11.12 1.47 7.68
CA LYS A 37 12.06 2.10 6.76
C LYS A 37 12.93 1.06 6.11
N THR A 38 13.03 1.12 4.79
CA THR A 38 13.98 0.30 4.06
C THR A 38 14.62 1.11 2.95
N ASP A 39 15.91 0.89 2.79
CA ASP A 39 16.69 1.39 1.67
C ASP A 39 16.62 0.39 0.51
N ILE A 40 16.58 0.88 -0.73
CA ILE A 40 16.60 0.02 -1.91
C ILE A 40 17.59 0.54 -2.98
N ASP A 41 18.20 -0.41 -3.69
CA ASP A 41 18.94 -0.15 -4.92
C ASP A 41 17.94 -0.01 -6.08
N SER A 42 17.44 1.21 -6.25
CA SER A 42 16.44 1.57 -7.26
C SER A 42 17.05 1.80 -8.64
N GLU A 43 16.24 1.62 -9.69
CA GLU A 43 16.63 1.92 -11.07
C GLU A 43 16.84 3.43 -11.30
N ASP A 44 17.58 3.78 -12.35
CA ASP A 44 18.00 5.16 -12.63
C ASP A 44 16.81 6.11 -12.90
N ASP A 45 15.77 5.63 -13.56
CA ASP A 45 14.55 6.40 -13.84
C ASP A 45 13.77 6.75 -12.55
N ILE A 46 13.74 5.83 -11.58
CA ILE A 46 13.21 6.05 -10.24
C ILE A 46 14.04 7.11 -9.52
N ARG A 47 15.37 6.97 -9.49
CA ARG A 47 16.29 7.92 -8.83
C ARG A 47 16.19 9.32 -9.42
N ARG A 48 16.04 9.41 -10.74
CA ARG A 48 15.89 10.67 -11.49
C ARG A 48 14.48 11.27 -11.39
N GLY A 49 13.52 10.55 -10.81
CA GLY A 49 12.15 11.02 -10.63
C GLY A 49 11.34 11.11 -11.92
N GLU A 50 11.68 10.27 -12.90
CA GLU A 50 10.97 10.19 -14.18
C GLU A 50 9.64 9.43 -14.04
N LEU A 51 9.48 8.64 -12.97
CA LEU A 51 8.27 7.88 -12.66
C LEU A 51 7.40 8.57 -11.59
N GLN A 52 6.09 8.60 -11.84
CA GLN A 52 5.12 9.00 -10.81
C GLN A 52 4.92 7.88 -9.78
N LYS A 53 5.04 8.23 -8.50
CA LYS A 53 4.77 7.29 -7.40
C LYS A 53 3.32 7.37 -6.96
N VAL A 54 2.72 6.19 -6.74
CA VAL A 54 1.42 6.02 -6.11
C VAL A 54 1.62 5.39 -4.75
N PHE A 55 0.99 5.95 -3.71
CA PHE A 55 1.13 5.48 -2.34
C PHE A 55 -0.20 4.97 -1.80
N ILE A 56 -0.18 3.75 -1.25
CA ILE A 56 -1.33 3.08 -0.67
C ILE A 56 -1.37 3.37 0.84
N ASN A 57 -2.37 4.15 1.27
CA ASN A 57 -2.65 4.38 2.69
C ASN A 57 -3.16 3.10 3.36
N LEU A 58 -4.05 2.37 2.70
CA LEU A 58 -4.51 1.04 3.10
C LEU A 58 -5.17 0.39 1.89
N ALA A 59 -4.81 -0.83 1.56
CA ALA A 59 -5.57 -1.65 0.63
C ALA A 59 -5.70 -3.06 1.19
N GLY A 60 -6.70 -3.80 0.74
CA GLY A 60 -6.88 -5.15 1.21
C GLY A 60 -8.17 -5.82 0.79
N TYR A 61 -8.26 -7.08 1.18
CA TYR A 61 -9.39 -7.94 0.90
C TYR A 61 -9.92 -8.50 2.21
N LEU A 62 -11.24 -8.45 2.36
CA LEU A 62 -11.97 -9.33 3.26
C LEU A 62 -12.52 -10.48 2.42
N ILE A 63 -12.05 -11.69 2.70
CA ILE A 63 -12.43 -12.92 2.01
C ILE A 63 -13.24 -13.75 3.00
N GLU A 64 -14.52 -13.98 2.71
CA GLU A 64 -15.43 -14.73 3.57
C GLU A 64 -15.96 -15.97 2.86
N LYS A 65 -15.78 -17.15 3.46
CA LYS A 65 -16.46 -18.37 3.03
C LYS A 65 -17.87 -18.40 3.63
N LYS A 66 -18.90 -18.37 2.78
CA LYS A 66 -20.32 -18.40 3.14
C LYS A 66 -20.97 -19.66 2.56
N GLY A 67 -20.90 -20.77 3.31
CA GLY A 67 -21.32 -22.08 2.83
C GLY A 67 -20.42 -22.55 1.68
N GLU A 68 -21.03 -22.82 0.52
CA GLU A 68 -20.33 -23.16 -0.73
C GLU A 68 -19.83 -21.94 -1.52
N ASN A 69 -20.20 -20.73 -1.10
CA ASN A 69 -19.83 -19.49 -1.78
C ASN A 69 -18.62 -18.80 -1.14
N LEU A 70 -17.92 -18.00 -1.94
CA LEU A 70 -16.88 -17.09 -1.50
C LEU A 70 -17.31 -15.65 -1.78
N GLU A 71 -17.27 -14.80 -0.76
CA GLU A 71 -17.48 -13.37 -0.90
C GLU A 71 -16.17 -12.64 -0.70
N ILE A 72 -15.84 -11.73 -1.62
CA ILE A 72 -14.61 -10.95 -1.58
C ILE A 72 -15.00 -9.48 -1.61
N THR A 73 -14.67 -8.76 -0.54
CA THR A 73 -14.77 -7.31 -0.47
C THR A 73 -13.39 -6.70 -0.60
N TYR A 74 -13.21 -5.80 -1.57
CA TYR A 74 -12.00 -5.00 -1.73
C TYR A 74 -12.20 -3.62 -1.11
N VAL A 75 -11.18 -3.13 -0.41
CA VAL A 75 -11.15 -1.78 0.15
C VAL A 75 -9.79 -1.18 -0.16
N GLU A 76 -9.77 0.07 -0.62
CA GLU A 76 -8.54 0.81 -0.79
C GLU A 76 -8.67 2.30 -0.45
N SER A 77 -7.53 2.88 -0.07
CA SER A 77 -7.30 4.29 0.09
C SER A 77 -5.92 4.60 -0.45
N ILE A 78 -5.88 5.42 -1.49
CA ILE A 78 -4.66 5.83 -2.18
C ILE A 78 -4.46 7.33 -1.95
N GLU A 79 -3.23 7.77 -1.70
CA GLU A 79 -2.95 9.19 -1.46
C GLU A 79 -3.17 10.00 -2.74
N GLY A 80 -4.09 10.96 -2.70
CA GLY A 80 -4.31 11.91 -3.81
C GLY A 80 -4.98 11.30 -5.05
N HIS A 81 -5.40 10.04 -4.99
CA HIS A 81 -6.04 9.34 -6.10
C HIS A 81 -7.30 8.61 -5.63
N SER A 82 -8.35 8.71 -6.44
CA SER A 82 -9.43 7.72 -6.47
C SER A 82 -9.16 6.79 -7.65
N THR A 83 -9.34 5.50 -7.44
CA THR A 83 -9.71 4.59 -8.50
C THR A 83 -11.21 4.77 -8.73
N PHE A 84 -11.64 4.69 -10.00
CA PHE A 84 -12.93 5.13 -10.56
C PHE A 84 -13.04 6.63 -10.90
#